data_AF-A0A7C5KJW0-F1
#
_entry.id   AF-A0A7C5KJW0-F1
#
_cell.length_a   1.000
_cell.length_b   1.000
_cell.length_c   1.000
_cell.angle_alpha   90.00
_cell.angle_beta   90.00
_cell.angle_gamma   90.00
#
_symmetry.space_group_name_H-M   'P 1'
#
loop_
_entity.id
_entity.type
_entity.pdbx_description
1 polymer ?
#
loop_
_entity_poly.entity_id
_entity_poly.type
_entity_poly.pdbx_seq_one_letter_code
_entity_poly.pdbx_strand_id
1 'polypeptide(L)'
;MAIILPLFREGLTTKNIKANQTKGRLGLWLIGARGGLGTTTMLGALAISKGYSPTTGLLTETKLFEPLALRPFEELVFGGYDIRRIRTEDAVRETFEETQACLPPWLPKLREEFSRIDREVRLGTLRNCGAAIRNLDLEPRLLRDKRRLPELVTALQKDLRSFRRRNKLDRVIVVNLGSTEPPLDLDDTHRSPQALEAAIRRNAVRKIRPSLLYSYAAALEGCPFLHFTPSNATLVPAIQELFLQRGLPFAGKDGKTGETLVKSALAPMFKYRNLRVLSWQGYNILGDRDGRILHNKENLRSKVKTKDAVLSSILGYPLHTHVGIDYVPSLGDRKTAWDFIHFEGFLGQKMRMQFTWEGIDSILAAPLVLDLCRLIDHAARRGEKGALAYLACFFKAPLGGGTGDLHAQWHRLEHYAREASGSVRG
;
A
#
# COMPACT_ATOMS: atom_id res chain seq x y z
N MET A 1 44.82 -22.24 -24.88
CA MET A 1 43.49 -22.26 -25.50
C MET A 1 42.46 -21.83 -24.46
N ALA A 2 42.26 -20.51 -24.33
CA ALA A 2 41.19 -19.93 -23.53
C ALA A 2 40.16 -19.38 -24.52
N ILE A 3 38.97 -19.97 -24.54
CA ILE A 3 37.86 -19.49 -25.37
C ILE A 3 37.15 -18.40 -24.56
N ILE A 4 37.33 -17.17 -25.01
CA ILE A 4 36.55 -16.00 -24.62
C ILE A 4 35.18 -16.15 -25.28
N LEU A 5 34.10 -16.24 -24.50
CA LEU A 5 32.72 -16.10 -24.97
C LEU A 5 32.18 -14.74 -24.50
N PRO A 6 31.63 -13.90 -25.39
CA PRO A 6 31.34 -12.51 -25.09
C PRO A 6 30.00 -12.31 -24.38
N LEU A 7 29.98 -11.25 -23.58
CA LEU A 7 28.83 -10.58 -22.98
C LEU A 7 27.59 -10.55 -23.89
N PHE A 8 26.49 -11.13 -23.42
CA PHE A 8 25.15 -10.81 -23.92
C PHE A 8 24.78 -9.37 -23.50
N ARG A 9 25.09 -8.42 -24.38
CA ARG A 9 24.32 -7.18 -24.54
C ARG A 9 23.23 -7.48 -25.56
N GLU A 10 22.05 -7.89 -25.11
CA GLU A 10 20.85 -7.74 -25.91
C GLU A 10 20.03 -6.60 -25.32
N GLY A 11 19.98 -5.50 -26.08
CA GLY A 11 19.09 -4.40 -25.83
C GLY A 11 17.65 -4.88 -25.95
N LEU A 12 16.89 -4.69 -24.87
CA LEU A 12 15.44 -4.69 -24.90
C LEU A 12 14.99 -3.52 -25.78
N THR A 13 14.96 -3.77 -27.08
CA THR A 13 14.28 -2.94 -28.05
C THR A 13 12.78 -3.09 -27.80
N THR A 14 12.15 -1.98 -27.49
CA THR A 14 10.71 -1.79 -27.36
C THR A 14 10.02 -2.15 -28.69
N LYS A 15 9.79 -3.44 -28.93
CA LYS A 15 9.01 -3.89 -30.08
C LYS A 15 7.52 -3.80 -29.77
N ASN A 16 6.93 -2.77 -30.36
CA ASN A 16 5.53 -2.65 -30.81
C ASN A 16 4.65 -3.90 -30.61
N ILE A 17 3.91 -3.91 -29.51
CA ILE A 17 2.59 -4.54 -29.46
C ILE A 17 1.60 -3.36 -29.38
N LYS A 18 0.83 -3.14 -30.44
CA LYS A 18 -0.35 -2.26 -30.42
C LYS A 18 -1.45 -2.96 -29.59
N ALA A 19 -1.19 -3.18 -28.30
CA ALA A 19 -2.23 -3.40 -27.32
C ALA A 19 -3.00 -2.08 -27.22
N ASN A 20 -4.32 -2.17 -27.20
CA ASN A 20 -5.27 -1.07 -27.20
C ASN A 20 -4.86 0.01 -26.18
N GLN A 21 -4.09 1.02 -26.60
CA GLN A 21 -3.50 1.98 -25.68
C GLN A 21 -4.62 2.73 -24.99
N THR A 22 -4.60 2.69 -23.66
CA THR A 22 -5.53 3.46 -22.84
C THR A 22 -5.31 4.93 -23.11
N LYS A 23 -6.27 5.62 -23.74
CA LYS A 23 -6.18 7.07 -23.93
C LYS A 23 -6.36 7.77 -22.57
N GLY A 24 -5.61 8.85 -22.33
CA GLY A 24 -5.76 9.79 -21.22
C GLY A 24 -4.80 9.60 -20.04
N ARG A 25 -5.05 10.23 -18.89
CA ARG A 25 -4.08 10.28 -17.77
C ARG A 25 -4.70 9.78 -16.47
N LEU A 26 -3.90 9.08 -15.67
CA LEU A 26 -4.31 8.55 -14.36
C LEU A 26 -3.68 9.37 -13.23
N GLY A 27 -4.52 9.96 -12.38
CA GLY A 27 -4.08 10.63 -11.17
C GLY A 27 -3.91 9.67 -10.00
N LEU A 28 -2.75 9.70 -9.35
CA LEU A 28 -2.51 9.03 -8.08
C LEU A 28 -2.43 10.09 -6.97
N TRP A 29 -3.45 10.11 -6.11
CA TRP A 29 -3.56 11.05 -5.00
C TRP A 29 -3.08 10.39 -3.71
N LEU A 30 -1.82 10.62 -3.36
CA LEU A 30 -1.13 9.92 -2.27
C LEU A 30 -1.39 10.61 -0.92
N ILE A 31 -1.95 9.89 0.05
CA ILE A 31 -1.94 10.30 1.46
C ILE A 31 -0.60 9.87 2.04
N GLY A 32 0.17 10.81 2.60
CA GLY A 32 1.57 10.57 2.98
C GLY A 32 2.53 10.73 1.79
N ALA A 33 2.24 11.69 0.89
CA ALA A 33 3.00 11.91 -0.34
C ALA A 33 4.50 12.22 -0.13
N ARG A 34 4.91 12.66 1.07
CA ARG A 34 6.29 12.94 1.45
C ARG A 34 6.84 11.93 2.46
N GLY A 35 6.12 10.84 2.76
CA GLY A 35 6.68 9.70 3.50
C GLY A 35 7.58 8.84 2.61
N GLY A 36 8.44 8.01 3.19
CA GLY A 36 9.41 7.18 2.46
C GLY A 36 8.79 6.29 1.38
N LEU A 37 7.61 5.71 1.64
CA LEU A 37 6.88 4.95 0.63
C LEU A 37 6.30 5.84 -0.47
N GLY A 38 5.74 7.01 -0.12
CA GLY A 38 5.18 7.95 -1.09
C GLY A 38 6.25 8.49 -2.04
N THR A 39 7.40 8.90 -1.51
CA THR A 39 8.55 9.41 -2.29
C THR A 39 9.13 8.32 -3.16
N THR A 40 9.35 7.11 -2.63
CA THR A 40 9.86 5.96 -3.39
C THR A 40 8.90 5.56 -4.53
N THR A 41 7.59 5.59 -4.29
CA THR A 41 6.57 5.31 -5.33
C THR A 41 6.64 6.32 -6.47
N MET A 42 6.69 7.62 -6.16
CA MET A 42 6.79 8.67 -7.17
C MET A 42 8.12 8.59 -7.93
N LEU A 43 9.23 8.41 -7.22
CA LEU A 43 10.55 8.30 -7.81
C LEU A 43 10.65 7.08 -8.75
N GLY A 44 10.18 5.92 -8.31
CA GLY A 44 10.23 4.68 -9.09
C GLY A 44 9.48 4.83 -10.42
N ALA A 45 8.24 5.36 -10.38
CA ALA A 45 7.46 5.60 -11.59
C ALA A 45 8.14 6.61 -12.54
N LEU A 46 8.68 7.72 -12.00
CA LEU A 46 9.39 8.71 -12.81
C LEU A 46 10.66 8.12 -13.43
N ALA A 47 11.45 7.38 -12.66
CA ALA A 47 12.67 6.75 -13.13
C ALA A 47 12.39 5.73 -14.25
N ILE A 48 11.36 4.91 -14.10
CA ILE A 48 10.93 3.97 -15.14
C ILE A 48 10.47 4.72 -16.40
N SER A 49 9.61 5.74 -16.24
CA SER A 49 9.08 6.51 -17.38
C SER A 49 10.16 7.26 -18.20
N LYS A 50 11.34 7.49 -17.59
CA LYS A 50 12.49 8.14 -18.23
C LYS A 50 13.58 7.15 -18.65
N GLY A 51 13.38 5.85 -18.45
CA GLY A 51 14.36 4.81 -18.75
C GLY A 51 15.59 4.81 -17.84
N TYR A 52 15.48 5.39 -16.64
CA TYR A 52 16.57 5.40 -15.65
C TYR A 52 16.61 4.16 -14.75
N SER A 53 15.52 3.39 -14.70
CA SER A 53 15.39 2.18 -13.88
C SER A 53 14.70 1.07 -14.67
N PRO A 54 15.09 -0.20 -14.49
CA PRO A 54 14.28 -1.33 -14.95
C PRO A 54 12.99 -1.44 -14.13
N THR A 55 12.12 -2.35 -14.55
CA THR A 55 10.81 -2.62 -13.93
C THR A 55 10.83 -3.76 -12.89
N THR A 56 12.01 -4.19 -12.45
CA THR A 56 12.15 -5.26 -11.45
C THR A 56 11.32 -4.98 -10.20
N GLY A 57 10.54 -5.98 -9.77
CA GLY A 57 9.63 -5.89 -8.62
C GLY A 57 8.18 -5.53 -8.97
N LEU A 58 7.90 -5.12 -10.22
CA LEU A 58 6.54 -4.89 -10.71
C LEU A 58 5.96 -6.16 -11.32
N LEU A 59 4.95 -6.75 -10.68
CA LEU A 59 4.24 -7.91 -11.21
C LEU A 59 3.53 -7.57 -12.52
N THR A 60 3.01 -6.35 -12.63
CA THR A 60 2.27 -5.88 -13.82
C THR A 60 3.13 -5.69 -15.07
N GLU A 61 4.46 -5.83 -14.94
CA GLU A 61 5.42 -5.79 -16.06
C GLU A 61 5.89 -7.19 -16.49
N THR A 62 5.23 -8.25 -15.98
CA THR A 62 5.48 -9.63 -16.42
C THR A 62 4.54 -10.02 -17.57
N LYS A 63 4.91 -11.07 -18.31
CA LYS A 63 4.13 -11.63 -19.44
C LYS A 63 2.66 -11.93 -19.09
N LEU A 64 2.37 -12.26 -17.83
CA LEU A 64 1.02 -12.56 -17.37
C LEU A 64 0.07 -11.35 -17.51
N PHE A 65 0.60 -10.12 -17.40
CA PHE A 65 -0.19 -8.89 -17.42
C PHE A 65 -0.04 -8.09 -18.72
N GLU A 66 0.88 -8.46 -19.62
CA GLU A 66 1.05 -7.82 -20.94
C GLU A 66 -0.26 -7.66 -21.75
N PRO A 67 -1.20 -8.63 -21.76
CA PRO A 67 -2.45 -8.46 -22.50
C PRO A 67 -3.43 -7.49 -21.83
N LEU A 68 -3.25 -7.21 -20.54
CA LEU A 68 -4.05 -6.21 -19.84
C LEU A 68 -3.53 -4.86 -20.29
N ALA A 69 -4.34 -4.08 -21.00
CA ALA A 69 -4.02 -2.70 -21.38
C ALA A 69 -3.94 -1.81 -20.12
N LEU A 70 -2.87 -1.95 -19.34
CA LEU A 70 -2.57 -1.22 -18.12
C LEU A 70 -1.97 0.14 -18.47
N ARG A 71 -2.25 1.14 -17.63
CA ARG A 71 -1.72 2.49 -17.80
C ARG A 71 -0.19 2.47 -17.84
N PRO A 72 0.46 3.08 -18.83
CA PRO A 72 1.92 3.22 -18.85
C PRO A 72 2.36 4.29 -17.82
N PHE A 73 3.63 4.25 -17.42
CA PHE A 73 4.15 5.09 -16.34
C PHE A 73 4.16 6.60 -16.68
N GLU A 74 4.30 6.95 -17.96
CA GLU A 74 4.28 8.31 -18.49
C GLU A 74 2.91 8.99 -18.33
N GLU A 75 1.84 8.19 -18.22
CA GLU A 75 0.47 8.66 -18.04
C GLU A 75 0.09 8.87 -16.56
N LEU A 76 0.97 8.48 -15.63
CA LEU A 76 0.76 8.66 -14.20
C LEU A 76 1.03 10.11 -13.79
N VAL A 77 0.10 10.68 -13.01
CA VAL A 77 0.22 12.04 -12.47
C VAL A 77 0.09 11.98 -10.96
N PHE A 78 1.07 12.51 -10.25
CA PHE A 78 1.09 12.47 -8.79
C PHE A 78 0.60 13.78 -8.19
N GLY A 79 -0.24 13.65 -7.17
CA GLY A 79 -0.65 14.69 -6.25
C GLY A 79 -0.89 14.05 -4.88
N GLY A 80 -1.39 14.80 -3.91
CA GLY A 80 -1.70 14.17 -2.63
C GLY A 80 -1.82 15.08 -1.43
N TYR A 81 -1.81 14.45 -0.27
CA TYR A 81 -1.74 15.10 1.02
C TYR A 81 -0.47 14.69 1.75
N ASP A 82 0.15 15.66 2.41
CA ASP A 82 1.12 15.40 3.45
C ASP A 82 0.88 16.33 4.65
N ILE A 83 1.40 15.96 5.81
CA ILE A 83 1.35 16.79 7.02
C ILE A 83 2.63 17.60 7.19
N ARG A 84 3.69 17.26 6.46
CA ARG A 84 4.98 17.93 6.47
C ARG A 84 5.08 18.91 5.32
N ARG A 85 5.79 20.02 5.55
CA ARG A 85 6.09 20.99 4.50
C ARG A 85 7.53 20.84 4.03
N ILE A 86 7.74 19.85 3.18
CA ILE A 86 9.03 19.53 2.56
C ILE A 86 8.83 19.38 1.05
N ARG A 87 9.81 19.82 0.25
CA ARG A 87 9.77 19.63 -1.21
C ARG A 87 9.91 18.16 -1.55
N THR A 88 9.37 17.74 -2.69
CA THR A 88 9.43 16.34 -3.13
C THR A 88 10.87 15.85 -3.20
N GLU A 89 11.77 16.65 -3.80
CA GLU A 89 13.17 16.29 -3.98
C GLU A 89 13.88 16.10 -2.64
N ASP A 90 13.65 16.99 -1.68
CA ASP A 90 14.28 16.91 -0.36
C ASP A 90 13.76 15.69 0.42
N ALA A 91 12.46 15.38 0.33
CA ALA A 91 11.90 14.18 0.95
C ALA A 91 12.41 12.88 0.32
N VAL A 92 12.70 12.88 -0.99
CA VAL A 92 13.38 11.76 -1.65
C VAL A 92 14.79 11.61 -1.08
N ARG A 93 15.55 12.71 -0.96
CA ARG A 93 16.91 12.68 -0.38
C ARG A 93 16.93 12.16 1.05
N GLU A 94 16.01 12.66 1.89
CA GLU A 94 15.78 12.17 3.27
C GLU A 94 15.55 10.65 3.29
N THR A 95 14.73 10.12 2.36
CA THR A 95 14.46 8.68 2.26
C THR A 95 15.73 7.89 1.90
N PHE A 96 16.56 8.39 0.98
CA PHE A 96 17.81 7.71 0.61
C PHE A 96 18.83 7.72 1.75
N GLU A 97 18.93 8.83 2.48
CA GLU A 97 19.75 8.93 3.69
C GLU A 97 19.28 7.94 4.75
N GLU A 98 17.97 7.82 5.00
CA GLU A 98 17.36 6.82 5.90
C GLU A 98 17.67 5.38 5.45
N THR A 99 17.87 5.12 4.15
CA THR A 99 18.21 3.77 3.64
C THR A 99 19.72 3.49 3.59
N GLN A 100 20.57 4.47 3.92
CA GLN A 100 22.01 4.47 3.67
C GLN A 100 22.37 4.15 2.20
N ALA A 101 21.47 4.46 1.26
CA ALA A 101 21.67 4.22 -0.16
C ALA A 101 22.30 5.44 -0.84
N CYS A 102 23.13 5.19 -1.85
CA CYS A 102 23.66 6.26 -2.70
C CYS A 102 22.52 6.88 -3.53
N LEU A 103 22.48 8.21 -3.56
CA LEU A 103 21.58 8.93 -4.46
C LEU A 103 21.92 8.61 -5.92
N PRO A 104 20.93 8.29 -6.77
CA PRO A 104 21.19 8.02 -8.17
C PRO A 104 21.72 9.27 -8.90
N PRO A 105 22.73 9.14 -9.79
CA PRO A 105 23.31 10.29 -10.49
C PRO A 105 22.32 11.01 -11.42
N TRP A 106 21.25 10.34 -11.81
CA TRP A 106 20.18 10.90 -12.63
C TRP A 106 19.10 11.65 -11.83
N LEU A 107 19.09 11.57 -10.49
CA LEU A 107 18.06 12.21 -9.66
C LEU A 107 17.90 13.72 -9.94
N PRO A 108 18.98 14.52 -10.12
CA PRO A 108 18.84 15.95 -10.44
C PRO A 108 18.10 16.22 -11.76
N LYS A 109 18.06 15.25 -12.68
CA LYS A 109 17.34 15.37 -13.96
C LYS A 109 15.82 15.34 -13.80
N LEU A 110 15.30 14.98 -12.62
CA LEU A 110 13.86 14.92 -12.31
C LEU A 110 13.33 16.18 -11.60
N ARG A 111 14.11 17.26 -11.54
CA ARG A 111 13.77 18.49 -10.80
C ARG A 111 12.45 19.11 -11.26
N GLU A 112 12.18 19.10 -12.56
CA GLU A 112 10.93 19.65 -13.09
C GLU A 112 9.72 18.81 -12.70
N GLU A 113 9.84 17.49 -12.74
CA GLU A 113 8.82 16.55 -12.34
C GLU A 113 8.50 16.71 -10.84
N PHE A 114 9.52 16.80 -9.98
CA PHE A 114 9.33 17.11 -8.56
C PHE A 114 8.62 18.44 -8.33
N SER A 115 8.98 19.48 -9.09
CA SER A 115 8.33 20.79 -9.00
C SER A 115 6.86 20.75 -9.46
N ARG A 116 6.51 19.89 -10.43
CA ARG A 116 5.11 19.65 -10.83
C ARG A 116 4.34 18.96 -9.70
N ILE A 117 4.93 17.96 -9.05
CA ILE A 117 4.33 17.25 -7.91
C ILE A 117 4.14 18.19 -6.72
N ASP A 118 5.12 19.03 -6.40
CA ASP A 118 5.02 20.03 -5.32
C ASP A 118 3.80 20.95 -5.48
N ARG A 119 3.44 21.30 -6.72
CA ARG A 119 2.24 22.11 -7.00
C ARG A 119 0.92 21.37 -6.78
N GLU A 120 0.93 20.06 -6.67
CA GLU A 120 -0.26 19.22 -6.48
C GLU A 120 -0.34 18.54 -5.10
N VAL A 121 0.70 18.65 -4.27
CA VAL A 121 0.63 18.24 -2.87
C VAL A 121 0.02 19.34 -2.01
N ARG A 122 -0.91 18.96 -1.13
CA ARG A 122 -1.63 19.83 -0.20
C ARG A 122 -1.37 19.39 1.23
N LEU A 123 -1.70 20.28 2.17
CA LEU A 123 -1.68 19.91 3.58
C LEU A 123 -2.90 19.04 3.92
N GLY A 124 -2.65 17.88 4.52
CA GLY A 124 -3.68 16.97 4.99
C GLY A 124 -4.40 17.46 6.24
N THR A 125 -4.97 16.54 7.02
CA THR A 125 -5.62 16.85 8.30
C THR A 125 -5.04 16.05 9.46
N LEU A 126 -4.98 16.68 10.63
CA LEU A 126 -4.61 16.07 11.92
C LEU A 126 -5.83 15.81 12.82
N ARG A 127 -7.05 15.90 12.28
CA ARG A 127 -8.26 15.65 13.07
C ARG A 127 -8.29 14.20 13.53
N ASN A 128 -8.12 14.02 14.85
CA ASN A 128 -8.16 12.71 15.51
C ASN A 128 -7.12 11.69 14.98
N CYS A 129 -5.92 12.16 14.56
CA CYS A 129 -4.86 11.29 14.04
C CYS A 129 -4.06 10.52 15.11
N GLY A 130 -4.30 10.76 16.39
CA GLY A 130 -3.53 10.15 17.50
C GLY A 130 -2.27 10.94 17.88
N ALA A 131 -1.75 10.65 19.07
CA ALA A 131 -0.64 11.42 19.65
C ALA A 131 0.68 11.23 18.88
N ALA A 132 0.98 9.99 18.45
CA ALA A 132 2.21 9.69 17.72
C ALA A 132 2.35 10.53 16.43
N ILE A 133 1.27 10.64 15.65
CA ILE A 133 1.25 11.43 14.41
C ILE A 133 1.32 12.93 14.70
N ARG A 134 0.67 13.40 15.78
CA ARG A 134 0.74 14.82 16.20
C ARG A 134 2.12 15.27 16.66
N ASN A 135 2.99 14.34 17.04
CA ASN A 135 4.34 14.60 17.52
C ASN A 135 5.42 14.42 16.44
N LEU A 136 5.03 14.16 15.20
CA LEU A 136 5.94 14.19 14.06
C LEU A 136 6.36 15.62 13.74
N ASP A 137 7.48 15.77 13.03
CA ASP A 137 7.83 17.05 12.42
C ASP A 137 6.83 17.36 11.30
N LEU A 138 5.92 18.31 11.57
CA LEU A 138 4.74 18.62 10.76
C LEU A 138 4.60 20.13 10.58
N GLU A 139 3.80 20.56 9.59
CA GLU A 139 3.50 21.97 9.35
C GLU A 139 2.69 22.56 10.52
N PRO A 140 3.25 23.53 11.29
CA PRO A 140 2.62 24.04 12.53
C PRO A 140 1.23 24.64 12.34
N ARG A 141 0.87 25.07 11.13
CA ARG A 141 -0.49 25.56 10.82
C ARG A 141 -1.55 24.47 10.99
N LEU A 142 -1.22 23.20 10.81
CA LEU A 142 -2.15 22.08 10.97
C LEU A 142 -2.63 21.89 12.42
N LEU A 143 -1.80 22.23 13.40
CA LEU A 143 -2.18 22.18 14.83
C LEU A 143 -3.24 23.23 15.17
N ARG A 144 -3.30 24.31 14.39
CA ARG A 144 -4.26 25.40 14.53
C ARG A 144 -5.51 25.22 13.68
N ASP A 145 -5.63 24.13 12.92
CA ASP A 145 -6.78 23.85 12.08
C ASP A 145 -8.03 23.56 12.93
N LYS A 146 -8.95 24.53 12.97
CA LYS A 146 -10.22 24.46 13.70
C LYS A 146 -11.39 24.04 12.83
N ARG A 147 -11.18 23.74 11.53
CA ARG A 147 -12.27 23.35 10.63
C ARG A 147 -13.05 22.17 11.18
N ARG A 148 -14.37 22.23 11.03
CA ARG A 148 -15.29 21.14 11.37
C ARG A 148 -15.19 20.03 10.32
N LEU A 149 -15.62 18.83 10.65
CA LEU A 149 -15.61 17.69 9.73
C LEU A 149 -16.29 17.99 8.38
N PRO A 150 -17.46 18.67 8.30
CA PRO A 150 -18.08 18.98 7.01
C PRO A 150 -17.25 19.93 6.14
N GLU A 151 -16.59 20.90 6.77
CA GLU A 151 -15.70 21.86 6.08
C GLU A 151 -14.44 21.16 5.56
N LEU A 152 -13.91 20.22 6.34
CA LEU A 152 -12.80 19.36 5.91
C LEU A 152 -13.21 18.51 4.72
N VAL A 153 -14.33 17.79 4.78
CA VAL A 153 -14.83 16.99 3.65
C VAL A 153 -14.99 17.86 2.40
N THR A 154 -15.59 19.04 2.53
CA THR A 154 -15.77 19.98 1.41
C THR A 154 -14.42 20.39 0.80
N ALA A 155 -13.42 20.66 1.63
CA ALA A 155 -12.07 21.00 1.16
C ALA A 155 -11.40 19.81 0.44
N LEU A 156 -11.50 18.59 1.01
CA LEU A 156 -10.96 17.37 0.41
C LEU A 156 -11.58 17.10 -0.98
N GLN A 157 -12.91 17.22 -1.08
CA GLN A 157 -13.63 17.10 -2.36
C GLN A 157 -13.17 18.15 -3.38
N LYS A 158 -13.03 19.41 -2.94
CA LYS A 158 -12.55 20.49 -3.81
C LYS A 158 -11.16 20.22 -4.36
N ASP A 159 -10.24 19.73 -3.53
CA ASP A 159 -8.87 19.42 -3.95
C ASP A 159 -8.84 18.30 -4.99
N LEU A 160 -9.57 17.20 -4.76
CA LEU A 160 -9.68 16.08 -5.71
C LEU A 160 -10.27 16.55 -7.06
N ARG A 161 -11.39 17.29 -7.05
CA ARG A 161 -11.97 17.85 -8.28
C ARG A 161 -11.02 18.77 -9.02
N SER A 162 -10.31 19.61 -8.27
CA SER A 162 -9.40 20.59 -8.85
C SER A 162 -8.15 19.92 -9.43
N PHE A 163 -7.62 18.89 -8.78
CA PHE A 163 -6.53 18.06 -9.29
C PHE A 163 -6.92 17.37 -10.60
N ARG A 164 -8.08 16.70 -10.61
CA ARG A 164 -8.66 16.07 -11.81
C ARG A 164 -8.77 17.05 -12.98
N ARG A 165 -9.35 18.23 -12.72
CA ARG A 165 -9.56 19.27 -13.75
C ARG A 165 -8.25 19.87 -14.26
N ARG A 166 -7.35 20.30 -13.38
CA ARG A 166 -6.08 20.96 -13.77
C ARG A 166 -5.20 20.05 -14.62
N ASN A 167 -5.20 18.75 -14.30
CA ASN A 167 -4.32 17.78 -14.96
C ASN A 167 -5.01 17.00 -16.09
N LYS A 168 -6.28 17.29 -16.38
CA LYS A 168 -7.11 16.61 -17.41
C LYS A 168 -7.08 15.09 -17.24
N LEU A 169 -7.36 14.65 -16.02
CA LEU A 169 -7.28 13.24 -15.63
C LEU A 169 -8.61 12.54 -15.92
N ASP A 170 -8.54 11.35 -16.49
CA ASP A 170 -9.72 10.50 -16.70
C ASP A 170 -10.23 9.95 -15.38
N ARG A 171 -9.29 9.64 -14.48
CA ARG A 171 -9.56 9.04 -13.18
C ARG A 171 -8.53 9.52 -12.16
N VAL A 172 -8.97 9.58 -10.91
CA VAL A 172 -8.10 9.76 -9.75
C VAL A 172 -8.28 8.53 -8.85
N ILE A 173 -7.18 7.89 -8.47
CA ILE A 173 -7.15 6.87 -7.42
C ILE A 173 -6.57 7.53 -6.18
N VAL A 174 -7.28 7.44 -5.06
CA VAL A 174 -6.77 7.89 -3.76
C VAL A 174 -6.03 6.73 -3.11
N VAL A 175 -4.78 6.97 -2.72
CA VAL A 175 -3.87 5.94 -2.20
C VAL A 175 -3.47 6.30 -0.78
N ASN A 176 -3.87 5.49 0.20
CA ASN A 176 -3.45 5.70 1.57
C ASN A 176 -2.09 5.04 1.84
N LEU A 177 -1.05 5.86 1.97
CA LEU A 177 0.32 5.51 2.38
C LEU A 177 0.73 6.26 3.67
N GLY A 178 -0.24 6.86 4.37
CA GLY A 178 0.02 7.68 5.55
C GLY A 178 0.50 6.87 6.75
N SER A 179 0.99 7.56 7.78
CA SER A 179 1.35 6.94 9.05
C SER A 179 0.18 6.14 9.64
N THR A 180 0.48 4.98 10.23
CA THR A 180 -0.52 4.11 10.84
C THR A 180 -1.30 4.85 11.93
N GLU A 181 -2.61 4.88 11.81
CA GLU A 181 -3.50 5.52 12.80
C GLU A 181 -3.77 4.57 13.96
N PRO A 182 -4.08 5.10 15.16
CA PRO A 182 -4.59 4.28 16.24
C PRO A 182 -5.95 3.67 15.87
N PRO A 183 -6.30 2.50 16.44
CA PRO A 183 -7.56 1.84 16.13
C PRO A 183 -8.75 2.76 16.44
N LEU A 184 -9.79 2.63 15.64
CA LEU A 184 -11.08 3.26 15.84
C LEU A 184 -12.09 2.20 16.29
N ASP A 185 -12.70 2.42 17.45
CA ASP A 185 -13.78 1.57 17.94
C ASP A 185 -15.05 1.83 17.12
N LEU A 186 -15.50 0.80 16.41
CA LEU A 186 -16.68 0.89 15.55
C LEU A 186 -17.94 0.70 16.38
N ASP A 187 -18.95 1.49 16.06
CA ASP A 187 -20.29 1.49 16.65
C ASP A 187 -21.34 1.77 15.55
N ASP A 188 -22.59 2.05 15.93
CA ASP A 188 -23.67 2.32 14.98
C ASP A 188 -23.39 3.48 14.01
N THR A 189 -22.52 4.44 14.36
CA THR A 189 -22.14 5.54 13.46
C THR A 189 -21.34 5.07 12.24
N HIS A 190 -20.81 3.86 12.28
CA HIS A 190 -19.93 3.27 11.28
C HIS A 190 -20.60 2.19 10.44
N ARG A 191 -21.88 1.87 10.73
CA ARG A 191 -22.59 0.72 10.13
C ARG A 191 -23.20 1.02 8.76
N SER A 192 -23.62 2.25 8.49
CA SER A 192 -24.21 2.64 7.19
C SER A 192 -23.71 4.01 6.72
N PRO A 193 -23.72 4.29 5.38
CA PRO A 193 -23.35 5.58 4.84
C PRO A 193 -24.11 6.75 5.46
N GLN A 194 -25.41 6.58 5.73
CA GLN A 194 -26.27 7.62 6.29
C GLN A 194 -25.88 7.95 7.75
N ALA A 195 -25.57 6.93 8.55
CA ALA A 195 -25.13 7.13 9.94
C ALA A 195 -23.77 7.86 9.98
N LEU A 196 -22.85 7.47 9.08
CA LEU A 196 -21.54 8.12 8.95
C LEU A 196 -21.67 9.57 8.50
N GLU A 197 -22.52 9.86 7.51
CA GLU A 197 -22.80 11.22 7.06
C GLU A 197 -23.37 12.08 8.20
N ALA A 198 -24.33 11.56 8.97
CA ALA A 198 -24.90 12.26 10.11
C ALA A 198 -23.85 12.58 11.17
N ALA A 199 -22.93 11.65 11.46
CA ALA A 199 -21.81 11.86 12.38
C ALA A 199 -20.85 12.96 11.89
N ILE A 200 -20.54 12.99 10.59
CA ILE A 200 -19.74 14.05 9.96
C ILE A 200 -20.45 15.40 10.08
N ARG A 201 -21.74 15.49 9.74
CA ARG A 201 -22.56 16.71 9.83
C ARG A 201 -22.62 17.26 11.25
N ARG A 202 -22.76 16.38 12.24
CA ARG A 202 -22.74 16.72 13.67
C ARG A 202 -21.33 16.98 14.22
N ASN A 203 -20.29 16.93 13.39
CA ASN A 203 -18.91 17.16 13.77
C ASN A 203 -18.42 16.21 14.90
N ALA A 204 -18.78 14.93 14.81
CA ALA A 204 -18.41 13.89 15.78
C ALA A 204 -16.91 13.48 15.65
N VAL A 205 -16.00 14.42 15.90
CA VAL A 205 -14.54 14.28 15.66
C VAL A 205 -13.94 13.01 16.28
N ARG A 206 -14.38 12.60 17.47
CA ARG A 206 -13.86 11.40 18.15
C ARG A 206 -14.17 10.09 17.41
N LYS A 207 -15.24 10.07 16.61
CA LYS A 207 -15.69 8.90 15.85
C LYS A 207 -15.04 8.82 14.46
N ILE A 208 -14.25 9.81 14.06
CA ILE A 208 -13.76 9.89 12.68
C ILE A 208 -12.24 10.04 12.69
N ARG A 209 -11.53 9.11 12.03
CA ARG A 209 -10.08 9.20 11.79
C ARG A 209 -9.79 9.89 10.44
N PRO A 210 -8.58 10.43 10.22
CA PRO A 210 -8.22 11.04 8.93
C PRO A 210 -8.41 10.09 7.73
N SER A 211 -7.97 8.84 7.82
CA SER A 211 -8.11 7.84 6.75
C SER A 211 -9.57 7.56 6.38
N LEU A 212 -10.48 7.65 7.36
CA LEU A 212 -11.92 7.57 7.15
C LEU A 212 -12.45 8.80 6.39
N LEU A 213 -11.97 10.01 6.69
CA LEU A 213 -12.33 11.22 5.93
C LEU A 213 -11.84 11.17 4.48
N TYR A 214 -10.60 10.73 4.27
CA TYR A 214 -10.04 10.62 2.91
C TYR A 214 -10.80 9.61 2.06
N SER A 215 -11.11 8.43 2.62
CA SER A 215 -11.91 7.41 1.90
C SER A 215 -13.35 7.86 1.66
N TYR A 216 -13.97 8.55 2.61
CA TYR A 216 -15.30 9.14 2.43
C TYR A 216 -15.31 10.19 1.31
N ALA A 217 -14.37 11.14 1.31
CA ALA A 217 -14.26 12.15 0.26
C ALA A 217 -13.93 11.53 -1.11
N ALA A 218 -13.09 10.50 -1.16
CA ALA A 218 -12.78 9.77 -2.38
C ALA A 218 -14.05 9.13 -2.99
N ALA A 219 -14.86 8.47 -2.18
CA ALA A 219 -16.11 7.86 -2.63
C ALA A 219 -17.11 8.90 -3.18
N LEU A 220 -17.23 10.05 -2.51
CA LEU A 220 -18.09 11.14 -2.96
C LEU A 220 -17.65 11.74 -4.30
N GLU A 221 -16.34 11.74 -4.59
CA GLU A 221 -15.77 12.25 -5.84
C GLU A 221 -15.59 11.19 -6.94
N GLY A 222 -16.12 9.98 -6.75
CA GLY A 222 -16.02 8.93 -7.75
C GLY A 222 -14.59 8.37 -7.92
N CYS A 223 -13.77 8.48 -6.89
CA CYS A 223 -12.36 8.06 -6.92
C CYS A 223 -12.22 6.65 -6.31
N PRO A 224 -11.71 5.65 -7.05
CA PRO A 224 -11.31 4.37 -6.46
C PRO A 224 -10.26 4.57 -5.36
N PHE A 225 -10.15 3.59 -4.46
CA PHE A 225 -9.31 3.73 -3.27
C PHE A 225 -8.39 2.53 -3.08
N LEU A 226 -7.10 2.82 -2.86
CA LEU A 226 -6.11 1.85 -2.44
C LEU A 226 -5.74 2.12 -0.98
N HIS A 227 -5.96 1.13 -0.11
CA HIS A 227 -5.61 1.21 1.31
C HIS A 227 -4.37 0.36 1.60
N PHE A 228 -3.19 0.97 1.72
CA PHE A 228 -1.94 0.23 1.90
C PHE A 228 -1.46 0.16 3.36
N THR A 229 -2.23 0.73 4.30
CA THR A 229 -1.90 0.80 5.74
C THR A 229 -2.86 -0.07 6.58
N PRO A 230 -2.54 -0.38 7.85
CA PRO A 230 -3.44 -1.09 8.74
C PRO A 230 -4.51 -0.20 9.40
N SER A 231 -4.66 1.08 9.01
CA SER A 231 -5.69 1.99 9.55
C SER A 231 -7.12 1.47 9.30
N ASN A 232 -8.14 2.07 9.92
CA ASN A 232 -9.52 1.58 9.81
C ASN A 232 -10.20 1.86 8.47
N ALA A 233 -9.84 2.92 7.70
CA ALA A 233 -10.58 3.43 6.52
C ALA A 233 -11.53 2.44 5.82
N THR A 234 -11.01 1.55 4.97
CA THR A 234 -11.81 0.59 4.19
C THR A 234 -12.33 -0.61 4.99
N LEU A 235 -12.01 -0.74 6.27
CA LEU A 235 -12.64 -1.72 7.18
C LEU A 235 -14.00 -1.26 7.70
N VAL A 236 -14.32 0.04 7.57
CA VAL A 236 -15.57 0.60 8.07
C VAL A 236 -16.72 0.15 7.15
N PRO A 237 -17.76 -0.55 7.66
CA PRO A 237 -18.88 -1.04 6.85
C PRO A 237 -19.55 0.07 6.03
N ALA A 238 -19.78 1.23 6.63
CA ALA A 238 -20.35 2.40 5.95
C ALA A 238 -19.53 2.83 4.72
N ILE A 239 -18.20 2.72 4.76
CA ILE A 239 -17.35 3.05 3.61
C ILE A 239 -17.46 1.98 2.53
N GLN A 240 -17.39 0.70 2.90
CA GLN A 240 -17.51 -0.38 1.92
C GLN A 240 -18.84 -0.31 1.17
N GLU A 241 -19.94 -0.08 1.90
CA GLU A 241 -21.27 0.11 1.33
C GLU A 241 -21.32 1.35 0.43
N LEU A 242 -20.74 2.48 0.85
CA LEU A 242 -20.69 3.70 0.05
C LEU A 242 -19.93 3.49 -1.28
N PHE A 243 -18.80 2.78 -1.28
CA PHE A 243 -18.08 2.43 -2.52
C PHE A 243 -18.91 1.53 -3.43
N LEU A 244 -19.62 0.54 -2.87
CA LEU A 244 -20.52 -0.33 -3.63
C LEU A 244 -21.68 0.46 -4.27
N GLN A 245 -22.34 1.34 -3.51
CA GLN A 245 -23.41 2.21 -3.99
C GLN A 245 -22.94 3.16 -5.10
N ARG A 246 -21.69 3.64 -5.02
CA ARG A 246 -21.08 4.52 -6.02
C ARG A 246 -20.49 3.78 -7.23
N GLY A 247 -20.52 2.44 -7.24
CA GLY A 247 -19.94 1.64 -8.32
C GLY A 247 -18.42 1.76 -8.42
N LEU A 248 -17.73 1.91 -7.27
CA LEU A 248 -16.30 2.15 -7.22
C LEU A 248 -15.55 0.91 -6.70
N PRO A 249 -14.45 0.51 -7.35
CA PRO A 249 -13.57 -0.52 -6.81
C PRO A 249 -12.67 0.05 -5.72
N PHE A 250 -12.31 -0.82 -4.77
CA PHE A 250 -11.27 -0.53 -3.77
C PHE A 250 -10.47 -1.79 -3.43
N ALA A 251 -9.24 -1.59 -2.96
CA ALA A 251 -8.35 -2.67 -2.55
C ALA A 251 -7.67 -2.33 -1.21
N GLY A 252 -7.31 -3.36 -0.46
CA GLY A 252 -6.70 -3.22 0.85
C GLY A 252 -6.83 -4.50 1.68
N LYS A 253 -6.30 -4.53 2.90
CA LYS A 253 -5.48 -3.48 3.52
C LYS A 253 -4.11 -4.00 3.97
N ASP A 254 -3.21 -3.06 4.28
CA ASP A 254 -1.87 -3.28 4.84
C ASP A 254 -0.97 -4.09 3.89
N GLY A 255 -0.06 -3.43 3.19
CA GLY A 255 0.81 -4.06 2.19
C GLY A 255 1.65 -5.23 2.74
N LYS A 256 1.73 -6.33 1.99
CA LYS A 256 2.50 -7.53 2.35
C LYS A 256 3.82 -7.58 1.60
N THR A 257 4.92 -7.21 2.28
CA THR A 257 6.21 -6.90 1.64
C THR A 257 7.40 -7.77 2.08
N GLY A 258 7.55 -8.05 3.39
CA GLY A 258 8.72 -8.75 3.94
C GLY A 258 8.35 -9.97 4.79
N GLU A 259 8.56 -9.91 6.10
CA GLU A 259 8.27 -11.00 7.06
C GLU A 259 6.92 -11.70 6.82
N THR A 260 5.81 -10.95 6.69
CA THR A 260 4.48 -11.54 6.48
C THR A 260 4.35 -12.22 5.12
N LEU A 261 5.09 -11.78 4.10
CA LEU A 261 5.16 -12.46 2.79
C LEU A 261 5.72 -13.88 2.99
N VAL A 262 6.87 -14.00 3.66
CA VAL A 262 7.52 -15.28 3.96
C VAL A 262 6.62 -16.16 4.81
N LYS A 263 5.98 -15.63 5.86
CA LYS A 263 5.00 -16.35 6.69
C LYS A 263 3.89 -16.98 5.84
N SER A 264 3.27 -16.18 4.96
CA SER A 264 2.17 -16.65 4.11
C SER A 264 2.59 -17.64 3.02
N ALA A 265 3.87 -17.63 2.62
CA ALA A 265 4.44 -18.58 1.66
C ALA A 265 4.85 -19.91 2.32
N LEU A 266 5.35 -19.84 3.56
CA LEU A 266 5.96 -20.95 4.29
C LEU A 266 4.95 -21.72 5.16
N ALA A 267 3.98 -21.06 5.78
CA ALA A 267 2.97 -21.74 6.60
C ALA A 267 2.23 -22.87 5.86
N PRO A 268 1.84 -22.72 4.57
CA PRO A 268 1.22 -23.79 3.81
C PRO A 268 2.09 -25.06 3.69
N MET A 269 3.42 -24.93 3.65
CA MET A 269 4.33 -26.09 3.59
C MET A 269 4.10 -27.04 4.76
N PHE A 270 3.97 -26.51 5.98
CA PHE A 270 3.72 -27.33 7.18
C PHE A 270 2.37 -28.04 7.08
N LYS A 271 1.33 -27.33 6.63
CA LYS A 271 0.00 -27.90 6.38
C LYS A 271 0.04 -29.03 5.36
N TYR A 272 0.68 -28.81 4.20
CA TYR A 272 0.77 -29.79 3.11
C TYR A 272 1.53 -31.05 3.48
N ARG A 273 2.50 -30.93 4.40
CA ARG A 273 3.28 -32.07 4.90
C ARG A 273 2.73 -32.69 6.18
N ASN A 274 1.55 -32.26 6.63
CA ASN A 274 0.94 -32.67 7.89
C ASN A 274 1.90 -32.52 9.08
N LEU A 275 2.66 -31.41 9.10
CA LEU A 275 3.54 -31.02 10.19
C LEU A 275 2.79 -30.05 11.10
N ARG A 276 2.64 -30.42 12.37
CA ARG A 276 1.93 -29.59 13.33
C ARG A 276 2.84 -28.49 13.85
N VAL A 277 2.60 -27.25 13.43
CA VAL A 277 3.27 -26.09 14.02
C VAL A 277 2.81 -25.91 15.46
N LEU A 278 3.76 -25.90 16.38
CA LEU A 278 3.54 -25.75 17.83
C LEU A 278 3.62 -24.28 18.25
N SER A 279 4.59 -23.55 17.71
CA SER A 279 4.75 -22.11 17.97
C SER A 279 5.43 -21.40 16.82
N TRP A 280 5.11 -20.12 16.63
CA TRP A 280 5.77 -19.24 15.66
C TRP A 280 6.04 -17.87 16.28
N GLN A 281 7.31 -17.58 16.53
CA GLN A 281 7.77 -16.34 17.14
C GLN A 281 8.44 -15.47 16.07
N GLY A 282 7.97 -14.25 15.87
CA GLY A 282 8.58 -13.26 14.99
C GLY A 282 9.07 -12.04 15.77
N TYR A 283 10.21 -11.49 15.38
CA TYR A 283 10.76 -10.26 15.95
C TYR A 283 11.23 -9.34 14.84
N ASN A 284 10.84 -8.08 14.89
CA ASN A 284 11.15 -7.09 13.86
C ASN A 284 11.84 -5.88 14.48
N ILE A 285 12.86 -5.37 13.80
CA ILE A 285 13.49 -4.09 14.13
C ILE A 285 13.53 -3.20 12.89
N LEU A 286 13.28 -1.90 13.08
CA LEU A 286 13.29 -0.87 12.04
C LEU A 286 13.52 0.52 12.66
N GLY A 287 14.11 1.45 11.91
CA GLY A 287 14.61 2.74 12.41
C GLY A 287 14.01 3.98 11.76
N ASP A 288 13.12 3.81 10.78
CA ASP A 288 12.50 4.90 10.04
C ASP A 288 11.30 5.51 10.81
N ARG A 289 10.60 6.43 10.14
CA ARG A 289 9.38 7.04 10.69
C ARG A 289 8.27 6.03 10.97
N ASP A 290 8.14 4.94 10.21
CA ASP A 290 7.18 3.88 10.54
C ASP A 290 7.57 3.23 11.89
N GLY A 291 8.86 2.90 12.08
CA GLY A 291 9.39 2.42 13.36
C GLY A 291 9.08 3.35 14.54
N ARG A 292 9.30 4.66 14.37
CA ARG A 292 9.03 5.66 15.42
C ARG A 292 7.55 5.75 15.77
N ILE A 293 6.64 5.64 14.79
CA ILE A 293 5.19 5.63 15.05
C ILE A 293 4.78 4.34 15.77
N LEU A 294 5.35 3.21 15.38
CA LEU A 294 5.03 1.90 15.95
C LEU A 294 5.62 1.65 17.34
N HIS A 295 6.60 2.46 17.75
CA HIS A 295 7.02 2.51 19.16
C HIS A 295 5.87 2.92 20.10
N ASN A 296 4.86 3.65 19.59
CA ASN A 296 3.65 3.93 20.36
C ASN A 296 2.75 2.68 20.45
N LYS A 297 2.50 2.22 21.68
CA LYS A 297 1.67 1.03 21.98
C LYS A 297 0.26 1.09 21.38
N GLU A 298 -0.35 2.26 21.24
CA GLU A 298 -1.70 2.41 20.67
C GLU A 298 -1.70 2.13 19.16
N ASN A 299 -0.71 2.66 18.44
CA ASN A 299 -0.53 2.46 17.00
C ASN A 299 -0.09 1.03 16.67
N LEU A 300 0.75 0.43 17.52
CA LEU A 300 1.24 -0.94 17.37
C LEU A 300 0.11 -1.98 17.37
N ARG A 301 -0.96 -1.76 18.16
CA ARG A 301 -2.11 -2.68 18.27
C ARG A 301 -2.75 -2.98 16.92
N SER A 302 -2.83 -2.00 16.02
CA SER A 302 -3.37 -2.17 14.67
C SER A 302 -2.53 -3.15 13.82
N LYS A 303 -1.20 -3.16 14.02
CA LYS A 303 -0.24 -3.96 13.24
C LYS A 303 -0.10 -5.39 13.81
N VAL A 304 -0.09 -5.55 15.14
CA VAL A 304 0.06 -6.86 15.79
C VAL A 304 -1.17 -7.75 15.55
N LYS A 305 -2.39 -7.23 15.77
CA LYS A 305 -3.64 -8.00 15.59
C LYS A 305 -3.76 -8.61 14.18
N THR A 306 -3.24 -7.90 13.18
CA THR A 306 -3.29 -8.33 11.77
C THR A 306 -2.28 -9.43 11.47
N LYS A 307 -1.09 -9.42 12.10
CA LYS A 307 -0.03 -10.39 11.83
C LYS A 307 -0.29 -11.77 12.45
N ASP A 308 -0.85 -11.83 13.65
CA ASP A 308 -1.13 -13.11 14.32
C ASP A 308 -2.27 -13.89 13.65
N ALA A 309 -3.27 -13.19 13.11
CA ALA A 309 -4.44 -13.80 12.47
C ALA A 309 -4.09 -14.60 11.21
N VAL A 310 -3.03 -14.22 10.49
CA VAL A 310 -2.63 -14.83 9.21
C VAL A 310 -2.29 -16.31 9.38
N LEU A 311 -1.45 -16.65 10.37
CA LEU A 311 -0.98 -18.02 10.57
C LEU A 311 -2.12 -18.97 10.93
N SER A 312 -2.97 -18.55 11.88
CA SER A 312 -4.13 -19.34 12.31
C SER A 312 -5.11 -19.57 11.14
N SER A 313 -5.30 -18.56 10.27
CA SER A 313 -6.18 -18.69 9.09
C SER A 313 -5.68 -19.69 8.05
N ILE A 314 -4.36 -19.86 7.92
CA ILE A 314 -3.75 -20.79 6.97
C ILE A 314 -3.78 -22.22 7.51
N LEU A 315 -3.35 -22.38 8.76
CA LEU A 315 -3.15 -23.67 9.41
C LEU A 315 -4.47 -24.28 9.92
N GLY A 316 -5.48 -23.46 10.21
CA GLY A 316 -6.82 -23.93 10.60
C GLY A 316 -7.01 -24.26 12.08
N TYR A 317 -6.06 -23.88 12.94
CA TYR A 317 -6.11 -24.09 14.39
C TYR A 317 -5.40 -22.93 15.11
N PRO A 318 -5.65 -22.69 16.42
CA PRO A 318 -4.97 -21.64 17.18
C PRO A 318 -3.49 -22.01 17.44
N LEU A 319 -2.60 -21.02 17.31
CA LEU A 319 -1.17 -21.19 17.58
C LEU A 319 -0.71 -20.32 18.75
N HIS A 320 0.31 -20.78 19.46
CA HIS A 320 1.12 -19.91 20.29
C HIS A 320 2.02 -19.05 19.40
N THR A 321 1.68 -17.77 19.24
CA THR A 321 2.41 -16.82 18.41
C THR A 321 2.82 -15.58 19.20
N HIS A 322 3.91 -14.96 18.77
CA HIS A 322 4.34 -13.66 19.27
C HIS A 322 4.93 -12.85 18.12
N VAL A 323 4.61 -11.56 18.06
CA VAL A 323 5.23 -10.61 17.13
C VAL A 323 5.75 -9.41 17.92
N GLY A 324 7.08 -9.34 18.05
CA GLY A 324 7.78 -8.16 18.57
C GLY A 324 8.10 -7.17 17.46
N ILE A 325 8.01 -5.86 17.76
CA ILE A 325 8.46 -4.78 16.89
C ILE A 325 9.14 -3.71 17.75
N ASP A 326 10.44 -3.50 17.54
CA ASP A 326 11.23 -2.48 18.23
C ASP A 326 11.75 -1.40 17.28
N TYR A 327 11.86 -0.19 17.83
CA TYR A 327 12.45 0.95 17.14
C TYR A 327 13.97 0.99 17.36
N VAL A 328 14.74 0.90 16.28
CA VAL A 328 16.20 0.90 16.29
C VAL A 328 16.69 1.96 15.29
N PRO A 329 16.94 3.22 15.74
CA PRO A 329 17.19 4.36 14.84
C PRO A 329 18.32 4.14 13.84
N SER A 330 19.36 3.39 14.20
CA SER A 330 20.54 3.15 13.35
C SER A 330 20.23 2.36 12.07
N LEU A 331 19.07 1.73 11.98
CA LEU A 331 18.67 0.94 10.81
C LEU A 331 17.95 1.75 9.73
N GLY A 332 17.42 2.94 10.06
CA GLY A 332 16.54 3.69 9.17
C GLY A 332 15.48 2.79 8.51
N ASP A 333 15.32 2.84 7.19
CA ASP A 333 14.31 2.04 6.46
C ASP A 333 14.73 0.57 6.19
N ARG A 334 15.90 0.15 6.70
CA ARG A 334 16.32 -1.26 6.67
C ARG A 334 15.62 -2.02 7.77
N LYS A 335 14.62 -2.80 7.39
CA LYS A 335 13.89 -3.66 8.32
C LYS A 335 14.53 -5.04 8.37
N THR A 336 14.83 -5.49 9.59
CA THR A 336 15.27 -6.87 9.86
C THR A 336 14.20 -7.61 10.64
N ALA A 337 13.88 -8.83 10.21
CA ALA A 337 12.98 -9.73 10.92
C ALA A 337 13.62 -11.08 11.15
N TRP A 338 13.45 -11.63 12.36
CA TRP A 338 13.83 -12.99 12.71
C TRP A 338 12.60 -13.78 13.11
N ASP A 339 12.52 -14.99 12.58
CA ASP A 339 11.42 -15.89 12.86
C ASP A 339 11.95 -17.23 13.36
N PHE A 340 11.31 -17.74 14.41
CA PHE A 340 11.51 -19.07 14.96
C PHE A 340 10.21 -19.87 14.87
N ILE A 341 10.28 -21.05 14.27
CA ILE A 341 9.17 -21.95 14.05
C ILE A 341 9.49 -23.28 14.72
N HIS A 342 8.67 -23.66 15.69
CA HIS A 342 8.74 -24.97 16.34
C HIS A 342 7.60 -25.83 15.83
N PHE A 343 7.90 -27.04 15.37
CA PHE A 343 6.91 -27.93 14.78
C PHE A 343 7.17 -29.39 15.14
N GLU A 344 6.12 -30.19 15.05
CA GLU A 344 6.11 -31.62 15.31
C GLU A 344 5.88 -32.39 14.01
N GLY A 345 6.64 -33.45 13.80
CA GLY A 345 6.54 -34.35 12.66
C GLY A 345 6.25 -35.79 13.07
N PHE A 346 6.73 -36.73 12.26
CA PHE A 346 6.54 -38.16 12.47
C PHE A 346 7.04 -38.63 13.85
N LEU A 347 6.32 -39.58 14.47
CA LEU A 347 6.58 -40.10 15.82
C LEU A 347 6.55 -39.04 16.94
N GLY A 348 5.90 -37.89 16.70
CA GLY A 348 5.89 -36.78 17.66
C GLY A 348 7.23 -36.06 17.77
N GLN A 349 8.15 -36.27 16.82
CA GLN A 349 9.47 -35.66 16.87
C GLN A 349 9.37 -34.15 16.65
N LYS A 350 9.90 -33.40 17.62
CA LYS A 350 9.92 -31.94 17.59
C LYS A 350 11.17 -31.43 16.86
N MET A 351 10.97 -30.44 16.02
CA MET A 351 11.99 -29.84 15.14
C MET A 351 11.81 -28.32 15.08
N ARG A 352 12.83 -27.63 14.59
CA ARG A 352 12.82 -26.17 14.49
C ARG A 352 13.28 -25.69 13.12
N MET A 353 12.70 -24.60 12.65
CA MET A 353 13.14 -23.82 11.49
C MET A 353 13.30 -22.36 11.91
N GLN A 354 14.31 -21.68 11.38
CA GLN A 354 14.53 -20.26 11.59
C GLN A 354 14.81 -19.57 10.25
N PHE A 355 14.39 -18.32 10.13
CA PHE A 355 14.83 -17.47 9.02
C PHE A 355 15.07 -16.04 9.48
N THR A 356 15.92 -15.35 8.72
CA THR A 356 16.15 -13.91 8.83
C THR A 356 15.74 -13.26 7.52
N TRP A 357 14.93 -12.22 7.58
CA TRP A 357 14.61 -11.36 6.46
C TRP A 357 15.21 -9.99 6.69
N GLU A 358 16.07 -9.54 5.77
CA GLU A 358 16.56 -8.17 5.73
C GLU A 358 16.16 -7.52 4.40
N GLY A 359 15.53 -6.36 4.46
CA GLY A 359 15.14 -5.63 3.26
C GLY A 359 14.83 -4.17 3.56
N ILE A 360 14.81 -3.37 2.49
CA ILE A 360 14.36 -1.97 2.56
C ILE A 360 12.86 -1.93 2.35
N ASP A 361 12.09 -1.55 3.36
CA ASP A 361 10.62 -1.68 3.34
C ASP A 361 9.99 -0.83 2.23
N SER A 362 10.47 0.40 2.00
CA SER A 362 9.96 1.27 0.93
C SER A 362 10.23 0.70 -0.48
N ILE A 363 11.38 0.03 -0.68
CA ILE A 363 11.75 -0.57 -1.97
C ILE A 363 10.89 -1.81 -2.27
N LEU A 364 10.58 -2.61 -1.24
CA LEU A 364 9.69 -3.75 -1.38
C LEU A 364 8.23 -3.31 -1.60
N ALA A 365 7.83 -2.18 -1.02
CA ALA A 365 6.45 -1.70 -1.02
C ALA A 365 6.06 -0.89 -2.27
N ALA A 366 6.94 0.00 -2.74
CA ALA A 366 6.61 0.95 -3.81
C ALA A 366 6.16 0.30 -5.14
N PRO A 367 6.80 -0.79 -5.63
CA PRO A 367 6.33 -1.50 -6.82
C PRO A 367 4.91 -2.02 -6.67
N LEU A 368 4.55 -2.54 -5.49
CA LEU A 368 3.21 -3.05 -5.20
C LEU A 368 2.17 -1.95 -5.28
N VAL A 369 2.49 -0.74 -4.81
CA VAL A 369 1.59 0.42 -4.92
C VAL A 369 1.31 0.76 -6.39
N LEU A 370 2.34 0.74 -7.24
CA LEU A 370 2.20 1.00 -8.68
C LEU A 370 1.38 -0.09 -9.38
N ASP A 371 1.68 -1.36 -9.12
CA ASP A 371 0.92 -2.51 -9.62
C ASP A 371 -0.57 -2.39 -9.26
N LEU A 372 -0.86 -2.15 -7.99
CA LEU A 372 -2.23 -2.03 -7.49
C LEU A 372 -2.97 -0.86 -8.11
N CYS A 373 -2.33 0.30 -8.26
CA CYS A 373 -2.96 1.45 -8.91
C CYS A 373 -3.34 1.16 -10.36
N ARG A 374 -2.46 0.50 -11.11
CA ARG A 374 -2.71 0.13 -12.52
C ARG A 374 -3.81 -0.93 -12.63
N LEU A 375 -3.83 -1.91 -11.74
CA LEU A 375 -4.86 -2.96 -11.70
C LEU A 375 -6.23 -2.40 -11.27
N ILE A 376 -6.26 -1.48 -10.30
CA ILE A 376 -7.50 -0.80 -9.87
C ILE A 376 -8.06 0.07 -11.00
N ASP A 377 -7.21 0.81 -11.73
CA ASP A 377 -7.65 1.57 -12.92
C ASP A 377 -8.25 0.64 -13.97
N HIS A 378 -7.59 -0.48 -14.26
CA HIS A 378 -8.07 -1.47 -15.21
C HIS A 378 -9.44 -2.05 -14.80
N ALA A 379 -9.59 -2.46 -13.54
CA ALA A 379 -10.86 -2.95 -12.99
C ALA A 379 -11.97 -1.89 -13.09
N ALA A 380 -11.65 -0.64 -12.75
CA ALA A 380 -12.60 0.46 -12.82
C ALA A 380 -13.04 0.78 -14.26
N ARG A 381 -12.16 0.61 -15.26
CA ARG A 381 -12.53 0.72 -16.69
C ARG A 381 -13.42 -0.42 -17.16
N ARG A 382 -13.35 -1.58 -16.52
CA ARG A 382 -14.24 -2.74 -16.77
C ARG A 382 -15.57 -2.66 -16.01
N GLY A 383 -15.79 -1.58 -15.25
CA GLY A 383 -17.01 -1.41 -14.45
C GLY A 383 -17.04 -2.27 -13.18
N GLU A 384 -15.91 -2.85 -12.78
CA GLU A 384 -15.81 -3.61 -11.54
C GLU A 384 -15.94 -2.68 -10.32
N LYS A 385 -16.59 -3.17 -9.26
CA LYS A 385 -16.94 -2.39 -8.07
C LYS A 385 -16.78 -3.20 -6.80
N GLY A 386 -16.62 -2.52 -5.67
CA GLY A 386 -16.43 -3.15 -4.37
C GLY A 386 -14.99 -3.61 -4.12
N ALA A 387 -14.81 -4.51 -3.16
CA ALA A 387 -13.50 -5.04 -2.80
C ALA A 387 -12.95 -5.95 -3.91
N LEU A 388 -11.78 -5.60 -4.45
CA LEU A 388 -11.08 -6.38 -5.48
C LEU A 388 -10.33 -7.56 -4.85
N ALA A 389 -11.06 -8.61 -4.48
CA ALA A 389 -10.55 -9.71 -3.68
C ALA A 389 -9.48 -10.59 -4.40
N TYR A 390 -9.35 -10.50 -5.72
CA TYR A 390 -8.26 -11.14 -6.47
C TYR A 390 -6.90 -10.46 -6.25
N LEU A 391 -6.85 -9.26 -5.67
CA LEU A 391 -5.63 -8.55 -5.28
C LEU A 391 -5.13 -8.97 -3.89
N ALA A 392 -5.66 -10.05 -3.30
CA ALA A 392 -5.35 -10.44 -1.92
C ALA A 392 -3.86 -10.71 -1.66
N CYS A 393 -3.10 -11.17 -2.66
CA CYS A 393 -1.67 -11.48 -2.52
C CYS A 393 -0.81 -10.28 -2.13
N PHE A 394 -1.28 -9.06 -2.40
CA PHE A 394 -0.59 -7.82 -2.07
C PHE A 394 -0.77 -7.37 -0.60
N PHE A 395 -1.67 -8.00 0.16
CA PHE A 395 -2.13 -7.50 1.46
C PHE A 395 -1.95 -8.51 2.59
N LYS A 396 -1.71 -8.00 3.81
CA LYS A 396 -1.67 -8.79 5.05
C LYS A 396 -3.08 -9.11 5.54
N ALA A 397 -4.02 -8.18 5.39
CA ALA A 397 -5.45 -8.36 5.69
C ALA A 397 -6.29 -8.02 4.46
N PRO A 398 -6.39 -8.93 3.49
CA PRO A 398 -7.15 -8.68 2.27
C PRO A 398 -8.64 -8.48 2.55
N LEU A 399 -9.23 -7.48 1.89
CA LEU A 399 -10.68 -7.22 1.88
C LEU A 399 -11.38 -8.19 0.93
N GLY A 400 -12.64 -8.50 1.21
CA GLY A 400 -13.43 -9.47 0.42
C GLY A 400 -13.19 -10.94 0.81
N GLY A 401 -12.49 -11.18 1.92
CA GLY A 401 -12.29 -12.50 2.51
C GLY A 401 -11.30 -13.39 1.73
N GLY A 402 -11.25 -14.66 2.13
CA GLY A 402 -10.37 -15.67 1.55
C GLY A 402 -9.27 -16.14 2.51
N THR A 403 -8.36 -16.94 1.96
CA THR A 403 -7.24 -17.53 2.70
C THR A 403 -6.08 -16.54 2.87
N GLY A 404 -5.32 -16.67 3.96
CA GLY A 404 -4.03 -15.99 4.14
C GLY A 404 -2.87 -16.61 3.34
N ASP A 405 -3.10 -17.76 2.70
CA ASP A 405 -2.12 -18.52 1.92
C ASP A 405 -1.69 -17.75 0.66
N LEU A 406 -0.39 -17.48 0.54
CA LEU A 406 0.15 -16.71 -0.59
C LEU A 406 -0.06 -17.40 -1.93
N HIS A 407 0.10 -18.72 -2.01
CA HIS A 407 0.02 -19.48 -3.26
C HIS A 407 -1.41 -19.47 -3.79
N ALA A 408 -2.38 -19.71 -2.92
CA ALA A 408 -3.79 -19.61 -3.28
C ALA A 408 -4.19 -18.18 -3.70
N GLN A 409 -3.68 -17.16 -3.00
CA GLN A 409 -3.88 -15.76 -3.39
C GLN A 409 -3.24 -15.43 -4.74
N TRP A 410 -2.04 -15.96 -5.02
CA TRP A 410 -1.34 -15.80 -6.30
C TRP A 410 -2.13 -16.43 -7.45
N HIS A 411 -2.59 -17.68 -7.29
CA HIS A 411 -3.39 -18.34 -8.32
C HIS A 411 -4.70 -17.63 -8.60
N ARG A 412 -5.31 -16.99 -7.59
CA ARG A 412 -6.49 -16.15 -7.79
C ARG A 412 -6.19 -14.92 -8.67
N LEU A 413 -5.06 -14.26 -8.45
CA LEU A 413 -4.62 -13.15 -9.29
C LEU A 413 -4.29 -13.61 -10.72
N GLU A 414 -3.62 -14.75 -10.85
CA GLU A 414 -3.28 -15.34 -12.14
C GLU A 414 -4.53 -15.71 -12.94
N HIS A 415 -5.51 -16.34 -12.29
CA HIS A 415 -6.80 -16.66 -12.91
C HIS A 415 -7.48 -15.39 -13.43
N TYR A 416 -7.57 -14.35 -12.59
CA TYR A 416 -8.14 -13.07 -13.00
C TYR A 416 -7.41 -12.46 -14.22
N ALA A 417 -6.08 -12.47 -14.24
CA ALA A 417 -5.31 -11.91 -15.37
C ALA A 417 -5.59 -12.67 -16.68
N ARG A 418 -5.73 -14.00 -16.62
CA ARG A 418 -6.09 -14.84 -17.78
C ARG A 418 -7.54 -14.60 -18.23
N GLU A 419 -8.49 -14.43 -17.31
CA GLU A 419 -9.88 -14.12 -17.66
C GLU A 419 -10.01 -12.72 -18.26
N ALA A 420 -9.37 -11.72 -17.64
CA ALA A 420 -9.44 -10.32 -18.08
C ALA A 420 -8.77 -10.09 -19.44
N SER A 421 -7.81 -10.94 -19.82
CA SER A 421 -7.19 -10.95 -21.15
C SER A 421 -8.01 -11.67 -22.23
N GLY A 422 -9.11 -12.34 -21.87
CA GLY A 422 -9.90 -13.15 -22.80
C GLY A 422 -9.30 -14.51 -23.12
N SER A 423 -8.28 -14.96 -22.37
CA SER A 423 -7.53 -16.20 -22.63
C SER A 423 -8.22 -17.46 -22.08
N VAL A 424 -9.34 -17.30 -21.36
CA VAL A 424 -10.16 -18.39 -20.77
C VAL A 424 -11.52 -18.49 -21.48
N ARG A 425 -11.54 -18.34 -22.82
CA ARG A 425 -12.64 -18.83 -23.64
C ARG A 425 -12.17 -20.07 -24.38
N GLY A 426 -12.51 -21.23 -23.85
CA GLY A 426 -12.21 -22.56 -24.37
C GLY A 426 -12.70 -23.61 -23.40
#